data_AF-A0A6A5XED7-F1
#
_entry.id   AF-A0A6A5XED7-F1
#
_cell.length_a   1.000
_cell.length_b   1.000
_cell.length_c   1.000
_cell.angle_alpha   90.00
_cell.angle_beta   90.00
_cell.angle_gamma   90.00
#
_symmetry.space_group_name_H-M   'P 1'
#
loop_
_entity.id
_entity.type
_entity.pdbx_description
1 polymer ?
#
loop_
_entity_poly.entity_id
_entity_poly.type
_entity_poly.pdbx_seq_one_letter_code
_entity_poly.pdbx_strand_id
1 'polypeptide(L)'
;MPGRLLSLVRAAPSSSKFDTFKSHHNSSSNSTSSSSPSQAKAPSTGLLPPYSVEDPSTTQRPSANRTKSNESIVMDAFKRHSLGVRHHSDKKHPKSPKVEPQKAAKLSMVVESPPVMFFNSPSTSTGAIISGQLMLDVTEPHISLDKFEMRLLAICSTKKPVSQHCADCTKQTTEIHKWEFLTHPTSLRHGVHQRPFSHLLPGHLPATTHGNMASLDYVLSAVATTSNGDKITLQRDMPIMRAIVPGPDKNSIRIFPPTNLTAAVTLPPVIHPIGDFPVEMRLSGIVVNKDDSQTRWKLRKLNWRIEETQKFIAPACAKHANKIGGEGKGIQHEDSHVIASEEVKTGWKTDFENGNIDVEFRAAPNNAQRPLCDMTSPNGMEVKHNLIIEMVVAEEWAPLKKLSQATPTGAARVLRTQFHLIMTERAGMGISWDEEQPPLYDDVPASPPTYQNVTIADYDGSSLSDEEQLHL
;
A
#
# COMPACT_ATOMS: atom_id res chain seq x y z
N MET A 1 3.09 -64.61 8.94
CA MET A 1 2.29 -65.64 8.22
C MET A 1 1.58 -66.49 9.26
N PRO A 2 0.35 -67.00 9.02
CA PRO A 2 -0.57 -66.72 7.88
C PRO A 2 -1.17 -65.29 8.01
N GLY A 3 -2.32 -64.85 7.45
CA GLY A 3 -3.20 -65.41 6.39
C GLY A 3 -4.54 -66.04 6.88
N ARG A 4 -5.59 -66.21 6.05
CA ARG A 4 -5.94 -65.60 4.74
C ARG A 4 -7.36 -66.01 4.27
N LEU A 5 -8.26 -65.06 4.04
CA LEU A 5 -9.49 -65.12 3.20
C LEU A 5 -9.73 -63.72 2.57
N LEU A 6 -10.35 -63.44 1.40
CA LEU A 6 -11.21 -64.15 0.41
C LEU A 6 -12.73 -64.17 0.76
N SER A 7 -13.71 -64.06 -0.17
CA SER A 7 -13.70 -64.07 -1.65
C SER A 7 -14.93 -63.38 -2.31
N LEU A 8 -14.78 -62.87 -3.56
CA LEU A 8 -15.80 -62.76 -4.66
C LEU A 8 -17.03 -61.79 -4.49
N VAL A 9 -17.86 -61.47 -5.53
CA VAL A 9 -17.63 -60.80 -6.85
C VAL A 9 -18.94 -60.57 -7.66
N ARG A 10 -19.06 -59.46 -8.42
CA ARG A 10 -20.05 -59.15 -9.53
C ARG A 10 -21.55 -58.96 -9.13
N ALA A 11 -22.45 -58.36 -9.94
CA ALA A 11 -22.42 -57.77 -11.31
C ALA A 11 -23.45 -56.59 -11.48
N ALA A 12 -23.46 -55.92 -12.65
CA ALA A 12 -24.45 -54.90 -13.09
C ALA A 12 -25.46 -55.49 -14.13
N PRO A 13 -26.47 -54.73 -14.64
CA PRO A 13 -26.30 -53.80 -15.78
C PRO A 13 -27.24 -52.54 -15.64
N SER A 14 -27.86 -51.83 -16.61
CA SER A 14 -27.96 -51.81 -18.11
C SER A 14 -28.59 -50.49 -18.65
N SER A 15 -28.07 -49.91 -19.76
CA SER A 15 -28.78 -49.02 -20.74
C SER A 15 -29.31 -47.63 -20.24
N SER A 16 -29.64 -46.61 -21.05
CA SER A 16 -29.34 -46.12 -22.43
C SER A 16 -29.75 -44.61 -22.48
N LYS A 17 -29.47 -43.72 -23.46
CA LYS A 17 -29.27 -43.82 -24.92
C LYS A 17 -28.29 -42.74 -25.45
N PHE A 18 -27.83 -42.92 -26.70
CA PHE A 18 -27.31 -41.85 -27.57
C PHE A 18 -28.46 -41.08 -28.24
N ASP A 19 -28.17 -39.89 -28.78
CA ASP A 19 -28.71 -39.50 -30.08
C ASP A 19 -27.71 -38.62 -30.87
N THR A 20 -27.83 -38.55 -32.19
CA THR A 20 -26.88 -37.85 -33.08
C THR A 20 -27.51 -37.49 -34.42
N PHE A 21 -27.45 -36.22 -34.82
CA PHE A 21 -27.88 -35.76 -36.13
C PHE A 21 -26.79 -35.02 -36.91
N LYS A 22 -26.74 -35.25 -38.22
CA LYS A 22 -25.86 -34.61 -39.20
C LYS A 22 -26.69 -34.01 -40.34
N SER A 23 -26.13 -32.97 -40.99
CA SER A 23 -26.35 -32.56 -42.40
C SER A 23 -27.80 -32.28 -42.86
N HIS A 24 -28.07 -31.16 -43.53
CA HIS A 24 -27.75 -31.07 -44.96
C HIS A 24 -27.55 -29.64 -45.50
N HIS A 25 -27.15 -29.57 -46.77
CA HIS A 25 -26.89 -28.36 -47.56
C HIS A 25 -28.11 -27.43 -47.70
N ASN A 26 -27.85 -26.14 -47.93
CA ASN A 26 -28.24 -25.52 -49.20
C ASN A 26 -27.22 -24.43 -49.63
N SER A 27 -27.23 -24.03 -50.91
CA SER A 27 -26.12 -23.26 -51.51
C SER A 27 -26.51 -22.36 -52.70
N SER A 28 -26.27 -21.05 -52.58
CA SER A 28 -26.21 -20.05 -53.65
C SER A 28 -25.79 -18.68 -53.07
N SER A 29 -25.13 -17.75 -53.77
CA SER A 29 -24.36 -17.79 -55.03
C SER A 29 -23.52 -16.50 -55.20
N ASN A 30 -22.61 -16.49 -56.19
CA ASN A 30 -21.68 -15.41 -56.61
C ASN A 30 -20.46 -15.24 -55.66
N SER A 31 -19.18 -15.40 -56.08
CA SER A 31 -18.41 -14.88 -57.23
C SER A 31 -18.10 -13.38 -57.10
N THR A 32 -16.86 -12.90 -57.27
CA THR A 32 -15.81 -13.31 -58.23
C THR A 32 -14.35 -13.42 -57.72
N SER A 33 -13.63 -14.36 -58.35
CA SER A 33 -12.24 -14.31 -58.88
C SER A 33 -11.46 -12.97 -58.90
N SER A 34 -10.12 -12.92 -58.86
CA SER A 34 -9.07 -13.99 -58.88
C SER A 34 -7.63 -13.51 -58.56
N SER A 35 -6.70 -14.47 -58.49
CA SER A 35 -5.29 -14.40 -58.95
C SER A 35 -4.25 -13.50 -58.24
N SER A 36 -3.43 -14.14 -57.39
CA SER A 36 -1.96 -14.00 -57.39
C SER A 36 -1.36 -14.91 -58.51
N PRO A 37 -0.07 -14.84 -58.93
CA PRO A 37 1.15 -14.37 -58.26
C PRO A 37 1.89 -13.25 -59.08
N SER A 38 3.19 -12.91 -59.01
CA SER A 38 4.38 -13.60 -58.47
C SER A 38 5.54 -12.67 -58.02
N GLN A 39 6.79 -12.95 -58.41
CA GLN A 39 8.05 -12.35 -57.94
C GLN A 39 8.69 -11.43 -59.00
N ALA A 40 9.39 -10.36 -58.59
CA ALA A 40 10.83 -10.15 -58.91
C ALA A 40 11.40 -8.79 -58.40
N LYS A 41 12.64 -8.86 -57.89
CA LYS A 41 13.76 -7.88 -57.97
C LYS A 41 13.55 -6.37 -57.66
N ALA A 42 14.36 -5.88 -56.72
CA ALA A 42 14.84 -4.49 -56.59
C ALA A 42 16.05 -4.23 -57.56
N PRO A 43 16.73 -3.05 -57.60
CA PRO A 43 16.59 -1.82 -56.77
C PRO A 43 16.64 -0.47 -57.54
N SER A 44 16.50 0.68 -56.84
CA SER A 44 17.50 1.81 -56.80
C SER A 44 16.97 3.20 -56.36
N THR A 45 17.89 4.03 -55.83
CA THR A 45 17.93 5.53 -55.74
C THR A 45 16.99 6.35 -54.84
N GLY A 46 17.57 7.38 -54.19
CA GLY A 46 16.95 8.40 -53.31
C GLY A 46 17.60 8.46 -51.90
N LEU A 47 18.76 9.10 -51.67
CA LEU A 47 19.00 10.55 -51.49
C LEU A 47 18.15 11.14 -50.33
N LEU A 48 18.67 11.73 -49.24
CA LEU A 48 19.86 12.61 -49.04
C LEU A 48 20.58 12.36 -47.65
N PRO A 49 21.69 13.06 -47.28
CA PRO A 49 22.74 12.51 -46.41
C PRO A 49 22.75 12.94 -44.92
N PRO A 50 23.55 12.26 -44.07
CA PRO A 50 23.89 12.69 -42.71
C PRO A 50 25.08 13.67 -42.67
N TYR A 51 25.27 14.34 -41.53
CA TYR A 51 26.52 15.00 -41.15
C TYR A 51 26.99 14.52 -39.77
N SER A 52 28.26 14.14 -39.69
CA SER A 52 29.01 13.88 -38.46
C SER A 52 30.49 14.13 -38.75
N VAL A 53 31.20 14.78 -37.83
CA VAL A 53 32.66 14.96 -37.84
C VAL A 53 33.13 14.89 -36.38
N GLU A 54 34.27 14.25 -36.14
CA GLU A 54 34.68 13.73 -34.83
C GLU A 54 35.79 14.58 -34.16
N ASP A 55 36.03 14.32 -32.87
CA ASP A 55 37.19 14.82 -32.11
C ASP A 55 38.53 14.21 -32.59
N PRO A 56 39.65 14.95 -32.43
CA PRO A 56 40.96 14.35 -32.22
C PRO A 56 41.57 14.74 -30.86
N SER A 57 42.51 13.93 -30.35
CA SER A 57 42.86 13.92 -28.92
C SER A 57 44.34 14.21 -28.57
N THR A 58 44.52 14.77 -27.37
CA THR A 58 45.66 14.58 -26.44
C THR A 58 46.99 15.35 -26.64
N THR A 59 47.52 15.81 -25.49
CA THR A 59 48.94 15.90 -25.05
C THR A 59 49.68 17.26 -24.94
N GLN A 60 50.28 17.47 -23.75
CA GLN A 60 51.37 18.39 -23.34
C GLN A 60 51.01 19.79 -22.74
N ARG A 61 52.05 20.49 -22.24
CA ARG A 61 52.13 21.34 -21.02
C ARG A 61 52.95 22.63 -21.32
N PRO A 62 53.16 23.62 -20.40
CA PRO A 62 52.53 23.91 -19.09
C PRO A 62 52.20 25.42 -18.82
N SER A 63 51.81 25.73 -17.57
CA SER A 63 52.07 26.98 -16.81
C SER A 63 51.34 28.30 -17.12
N ALA A 64 50.46 28.73 -16.18
CA ALA A 64 50.57 30.02 -15.48
C ALA A 64 49.60 30.14 -14.27
N ASN A 65 50.02 30.92 -13.25
CA ASN A 65 49.25 31.31 -12.05
C ASN A 65 47.89 31.99 -12.43
N ARG A 66 46.86 32.05 -11.58
CA ARG A 66 46.89 32.42 -10.15
C ARG A 66 45.52 32.19 -9.45
N THR A 67 45.50 31.74 -8.20
CA THR A 67 44.27 31.62 -7.38
C THR A 67 43.90 32.92 -6.64
N LYS A 68 42.59 33.14 -6.42
CA LYS A 68 42.02 33.90 -5.29
C LYS A 68 40.63 33.35 -4.94
N SER A 69 40.24 33.50 -3.67
CA SER A 69 39.05 32.89 -3.06
C SER A 69 38.43 33.81 -1.99
N ASN A 70 37.11 33.66 -1.81
CA ASN A 70 36.25 33.97 -0.66
C ASN A 70 36.32 35.34 0.07
N GLU A 71 35.12 35.90 0.23
CA GLU A 71 34.51 36.48 1.44
C GLU A 71 35.20 37.59 2.27
N SER A 72 34.41 38.62 2.61
CA SER A 72 34.40 39.31 3.92
C SER A 72 33.12 40.15 4.06
N ILE A 73 32.77 40.53 5.29
CA ILE A 73 31.49 41.18 5.67
C ILE A 73 31.79 42.39 6.59
N VAL A 74 30.83 43.31 6.73
CA VAL A 74 30.74 44.44 7.71
C VAL A 74 31.43 45.77 7.30
N MET A 75 30.93 46.88 7.88
CA MET A 75 31.30 48.31 7.80
C MET A 75 30.76 49.03 6.54
N ASP A 76 29.67 49.81 6.55
CA ASP A 76 29.04 50.76 7.51
C ASP A 76 29.50 52.24 7.37
N ALA A 77 28.55 53.14 7.62
CA ALA A 77 28.62 54.60 7.76
C ALA A 77 28.99 55.48 6.54
N PHE A 78 28.28 56.62 6.50
CA PHE A 78 28.54 57.90 5.79
C PHE A 78 27.82 58.22 4.48
N LYS A 79 26.57 58.73 4.61
CA LYS A 79 26.12 59.95 3.91
C LYS A 79 24.98 60.64 4.68
N ARG A 80 25.04 61.97 4.81
CA ARG A 80 24.09 62.81 5.55
C ARG A 80 23.41 63.83 4.63
N HIS A 81 22.15 64.13 4.94
CA HIS A 81 21.34 65.33 4.67
C HIS A 81 21.57 66.18 3.41
N SER A 82 20.48 66.38 2.66
CA SER A 82 20.11 67.67 2.07
C SER A 82 18.62 67.96 2.37
N LEU A 83 18.16 69.21 2.21
CA LEU A 83 16.82 69.68 2.64
C LEU A 83 16.08 70.43 1.52
N GLY A 84 14.76 70.24 1.43
CA GLY A 84 13.83 70.92 0.50
C GLY A 84 12.59 70.05 0.27
N VAL A 85 11.37 70.33 0.78
CA VAL A 85 10.46 71.47 0.47
C VAL A 85 10.04 71.41 -1.02
N ARG A 86 8.78 71.15 -1.41
CA ARG A 86 7.48 71.65 -0.88
C ARG A 86 6.28 70.70 -1.15
N HIS A 87 5.13 71.02 -0.56
CA HIS A 87 3.84 70.29 -0.49
C HIS A 87 3.32 69.51 -1.72
N HIS A 88 2.65 68.38 -1.43
CA HIS A 88 1.21 68.26 -1.72
C HIS A 88 0.49 67.60 -0.54
N SER A 89 -0.73 68.01 -0.22
CA SER A 89 -1.46 67.57 0.99
C SER A 89 -2.56 66.56 0.67
N ASP A 90 -2.44 65.34 1.19
CA ASP A 90 -3.45 64.29 1.04
C ASP A 90 -3.69 63.61 2.41
N LYS A 91 -4.82 63.93 3.07
CA LYS A 91 -5.13 63.46 4.44
C LYS A 91 -5.63 62.02 4.45
N LYS A 92 -4.74 61.06 4.19
CA LYS A 92 -5.04 59.63 4.37
C LYS A 92 -5.07 59.30 5.86
N HIS A 93 -6.29 59.10 6.37
CA HIS A 93 -6.53 58.61 7.73
C HIS A 93 -5.75 57.31 7.99
N PRO A 94 -5.25 57.07 9.22
CA PRO A 94 -4.74 55.75 9.58
C PRO A 94 -5.87 54.74 9.43
N LYS A 95 -5.64 53.69 8.62
CA LYS A 95 -6.58 52.57 8.54
C LYS A 95 -6.63 51.90 9.90
N SER A 96 -7.80 51.91 10.54
CA SER A 96 -8.06 51.12 11.75
C SER A 96 -7.60 49.67 11.53
N PRO A 97 -7.02 48.99 12.54
CA PRO A 97 -6.78 47.56 12.44
C PRO A 97 -8.11 46.88 12.11
N LYS A 98 -8.11 46.06 11.03
CA LYS A 98 -9.30 45.32 10.61
C LYS A 98 -9.53 44.20 11.61
N VAL A 99 -10.27 44.49 12.67
CA VAL A 99 -10.74 43.49 13.63
C VAL A 99 -11.50 42.43 12.85
N GLU A 100 -10.97 41.21 12.80
CA GLU A 100 -11.72 40.08 12.29
C GLU A 100 -12.86 39.78 13.27
N PRO A 101 -14.07 39.44 12.79
CA PRO A 101 -15.17 39.10 13.68
C PRO A 101 -14.76 37.89 14.51
N GLN A 102 -14.71 38.07 15.84
CA GLN A 102 -14.43 36.97 16.76
C GLN A 102 -15.53 35.91 16.59
N LYS A 103 -15.14 34.65 16.39
CA LYS A 103 -16.09 33.55 16.28
C LYS A 103 -16.61 33.19 17.66
N ALA A 104 -17.93 33.10 17.80
CA ALA A 104 -18.66 32.80 19.03
C ALA A 104 -18.16 31.56 19.79
N ALA A 105 -17.62 30.57 19.07
CA ALA A 105 -16.86 29.46 19.63
C ALA A 105 -15.83 28.90 18.62
N LYS A 106 -14.93 28.05 19.12
CA LYS A 106 -13.87 27.36 18.38
C LYS A 106 -13.90 25.86 18.72
N LEU A 107 -13.80 25.00 17.70
CA LEU A 107 -13.60 23.56 17.90
C LEU A 107 -12.10 23.20 17.91
N SER A 108 -11.75 22.24 18.75
CA SER A 108 -10.45 21.57 18.79
C SER A 108 -10.62 20.12 19.27
N MET A 109 -9.59 19.28 19.14
CA MET A 109 -9.68 17.85 19.48
C MET A 109 -8.35 17.32 20.01
N VAL A 110 -8.43 16.63 21.14
CA VAL A 110 -7.36 15.76 21.67
C VAL A 110 -7.73 14.32 21.30
N VAL A 111 -6.75 13.56 20.79
CA VAL A 111 -6.87 12.11 20.59
C VAL A 111 -6.05 11.46 21.70
N GLU A 112 -6.65 10.51 22.41
CA GLU A 112 -6.07 9.86 23.60
C GLU A 112 -5.58 8.45 23.28
N SER A 113 -6.18 7.77 22.29
CA SER A 113 -5.72 6.49 21.80
C SER A 113 -4.37 6.58 21.05
N PRO A 114 -3.59 5.48 21.00
CA PRO A 114 -2.45 5.35 20.08
C PRO A 114 -2.82 5.58 18.60
N PRO A 115 -1.81 5.72 17.70
CA PRO A 115 -2.04 5.71 16.26
C PRO A 115 -2.80 4.46 15.81
N VAL A 116 -3.80 4.63 14.94
CA VAL A 116 -4.68 3.52 14.52
C VAL A 116 -3.89 2.51 13.69
N MET A 117 -3.61 1.34 14.27
CA MET A 117 -2.92 0.24 13.62
C MET A 117 -3.73 -1.05 13.75
N PHE A 118 -4.06 -1.65 12.60
CA PHE A 118 -4.66 -2.97 12.54
C PHE A 118 -3.58 -4.05 12.47
N PHE A 119 -3.69 -5.05 13.33
CA PHE A 119 -2.84 -6.24 13.28
C PHE A 119 -3.44 -7.30 12.37
N ASN A 120 -2.59 -8.04 11.65
CA ASN A 120 -2.94 -9.14 10.76
C ASN A 120 -3.81 -8.72 9.53
N SER A 121 -4.34 -9.72 8.80
CA SER A 121 -5.04 -9.49 7.53
C SER A 121 -6.45 -8.92 7.76
N PRO A 122 -7.11 -8.33 6.75
CA PRO A 122 -8.47 -7.82 6.88
C PRO A 122 -9.51 -8.85 7.33
N SER A 123 -9.25 -10.15 7.20
CA SER A 123 -10.15 -11.23 7.62
C SER A 123 -9.84 -11.83 9.00
N THR A 124 -8.69 -11.51 9.61
CA THR A 124 -8.29 -12.01 10.94
C THR A 124 -7.95 -10.89 11.93
N SER A 125 -8.13 -9.63 11.55
CA SER A 125 -7.88 -8.46 12.40
C SER A 125 -9.06 -8.14 13.29
N THR A 126 -8.81 -7.99 14.60
CA THR A 126 -9.79 -7.56 15.61
C THR A 126 -10.10 -6.06 15.58
N GLY A 127 -9.38 -5.28 14.75
CA GLY A 127 -9.57 -3.84 14.65
C GLY A 127 -8.64 -3.04 15.54
N ALA A 128 -9.05 -1.81 15.87
CA ALA A 128 -8.33 -0.91 16.75
C ALA A 128 -9.31 0.11 17.37
N ILE A 129 -9.12 0.43 18.64
CA ILE A 129 -9.93 1.44 19.34
C ILE A 129 -9.37 2.83 19.04
N ILE A 130 -10.24 3.76 18.66
CA ILE A 130 -9.96 5.20 18.74
C ILE A 130 -10.71 5.80 19.93
N SER A 131 -10.05 6.70 20.66
CA SER A 131 -10.63 7.48 21.76
C SER A 131 -10.07 8.90 21.80
N GLY A 132 -10.83 9.83 22.38
CA GLY A 132 -10.38 11.19 22.61
C GLY A 132 -11.47 12.13 23.10
N GLN A 133 -11.15 13.42 23.10
CA GLN A 133 -12.06 14.49 23.51
C GLN A 133 -12.19 15.55 22.42
N LEU A 134 -13.43 15.80 22.01
CA LEU A 134 -13.80 16.94 21.19
C LEU A 134 -14.09 18.13 22.12
N MET A 135 -13.43 19.27 21.88
CA MET A 135 -13.45 20.43 22.76
C MET A 135 -14.05 21.63 22.03
N LEU A 136 -15.15 22.17 22.56
CA LEU A 136 -15.74 23.44 22.12
C LEU A 136 -15.38 24.55 23.12
N ASP A 137 -14.54 25.48 22.68
CA ASP A 137 -14.13 26.68 23.41
C ASP A 137 -15.07 27.84 23.05
N VAL A 138 -15.99 28.20 23.96
CA VAL A 138 -17.03 29.21 23.75
C VAL A 138 -16.52 30.57 24.23
N THR A 139 -16.39 31.51 23.30
CA THR A 139 -15.83 32.84 23.56
C THR A 139 -16.89 33.84 24.04
N GLU A 140 -18.11 33.73 23.50
CA GLU A 140 -19.26 34.56 23.89
C GLU A 140 -19.85 34.15 25.26
N PRO A 141 -20.62 35.01 25.94
CA PRO A 141 -21.19 34.70 27.26
C PRO A 141 -22.08 33.44 27.26
N HIS A 142 -22.87 33.27 26.20
CA HIS A 142 -23.75 32.14 25.94
C HIS A 142 -23.87 31.91 24.43
N ILE A 143 -23.80 30.65 23.99
CA ILE A 143 -24.08 30.23 22.62
C ILE A 143 -25.14 29.14 22.63
N SER A 144 -26.11 29.19 21.71
CA SER A 144 -27.11 28.14 21.53
C SER A 144 -26.74 27.27 20.33
N LEU A 145 -26.65 25.95 20.55
CA LEU A 145 -26.37 24.95 19.51
C LEU A 145 -27.59 24.07 19.26
N ASP A 146 -28.00 23.98 18.01
CA ASP A 146 -29.09 23.10 17.57
C ASP A 146 -28.59 21.68 17.32
N LYS A 147 -27.34 21.55 16.85
CA LYS A 147 -26.68 20.27 16.56
C LYS A 147 -25.20 20.31 16.89
N PHE A 148 -24.69 19.21 17.43
CA PHE A 148 -23.25 18.97 17.56
C PHE A 148 -22.98 17.50 17.25
N GLU A 149 -22.38 17.23 16.09
CA GLU A 149 -22.11 15.89 15.59
C GLU A 149 -20.68 15.76 15.08
N MET A 150 -20.17 14.53 15.06
CA MET A 150 -18.92 14.17 14.40
C MET A 150 -19.11 12.91 13.56
N ARG A 151 -18.44 12.84 12.43
CA ARG A 151 -18.46 11.70 11.50
C ARG A 151 -17.03 11.23 11.26
N LEU A 152 -16.82 9.93 11.25
CA LEU A 152 -15.62 9.32 10.67
C LEU A 152 -15.91 8.98 9.21
N LEU A 153 -15.09 9.52 8.31
CA LEU A 153 -15.27 9.44 6.87
C LEU A 153 -14.06 8.74 6.24
N ALA A 154 -14.31 7.73 5.40
CA ALA A 154 -13.36 7.31 4.38
C ALA A 154 -13.58 8.15 3.11
N ILE A 155 -12.52 8.75 2.59
CA ILE A 155 -12.53 9.58 1.39
C ILE A 155 -11.64 8.90 0.34
N CYS A 156 -12.26 8.34 -0.69
CA CYS A 156 -11.56 7.77 -1.84
C CYS A 156 -11.48 8.83 -2.95
N SER A 157 -10.28 9.25 -3.33
CA SER A 157 -10.05 10.25 -4.40
C SER A 157 -9.33 9.63 -5.59
N THR A 158 -9.93 9.64 -6.79
CA THR A 158 -9.30 9.10 -8.02
C THR A 158 -8.68 10.18 -8.90
N LYS A 159 -7.51 9.87 -9.48
CA LYS A 159 -6.85 10.67 -10.52
C LYS A 159 -7.32 10.32 -11.94
N LYS A 160 -8.08 9.23 -12.09
CA LYS A 160 -8.70 8.76 -13.34
C LYS A 160 -10.21 8.52 -13.09
N PRO A 161 -11.04 9.56 -13.02
CA PRO A 161 -12.49 9.43 -12.86
C PRO A 161 -13.19 9.02 -14.16
N VAL A 162 -14.38 8.41 -14.05
CA VAL A 162 -15.25 8.08 -15.20
C VAL A 162 -15.67 9.32 -16.01
N SER A 163 -15.58 10.52 -15.42
CA SER A 163 -15.74 11.80 -16.11
C SER A 163 -14.85 12.86 -15.48
N GLN A 164 -13.94 13.45 -16.28
CA GLN A 164 -12.85 14.33 -15.83
C GLN A 164 -13.28 15.62 -15.13
N HIS A 165 -14.54 16.05 -15.28
CA HIS A 165 -15.07 17.29 -14.71
C HIS A 165 -16.26 17.03 -13.76
N CYS A 166 -16.32 15.85 -13.16
CA CYS A 166 -17.41 15.45 -12.27
C CYS A 166 -16.87 15.15 -10.86
N ALA A 167 -17.12 16.05 -9.90
CA ALA A 167 -16.70 15.88 -8.51
C ALA A 167 -17.15 14.52 -7.93
N ASP A 168 -18.39 14.13 -8.23
CA ASP A 168 -18.99 12.84 -7.83
C ASP A 168 -18.26 11.61 -8.41
N CYS A 169 -17.53 11.74 -9.52
CA CYS A 169 -16.67 10.67 -10.05
C CYS A 169 -15.22 10.77 -9.53
N THR A 170 -14.78 11.95 -9.12
CA THR A 170 -13.40 12.21 -8.64
C THR A 170 -13.24 11.89 -7.15
N LYS A 171 -14.26 12.14 -6.32
CA LYS A 171 -14.25 11.86 -4.88
C LYS A 171 -15.50 11.10 -4.46
N GLN A 172 -15.29 10.03 -3.70
CA GLN A 172 -16.32 9.25 -3.05
C GLN A 172 -16.07 9.30 -1.54
N THR A 173 -17.12 9.57 -0.77
CA THR A 173 -17.05 9.69 0.70
C THR A 173 -18.01 8.68 1.32
N THR A 174 -17.48 7.81 2.16
CA THR A 174 -18.24 6.79 2.90
C THR A 174 -18.21 7.12 4.38
N GLU A 175 -19.38 7.25 5.00
CA GLU A 175 -19.50 7.39 6.45
C GLU A 175 -19.30 6.01 7.11
N ILE A 176 -18.36 5.94 8.05
CA ILE A 176 -18.02 4.71 8.79
C ILE A 176 -18.76 4.70 10.12
N HIS A 177 -18.75 5.84 10.80
CA HIS A 177 -19.41 6.01 12.09
C HIS A 177 -19.79 7.47 12.33
N LYS A 178 -20.80 7.67 13.18
CA LYS A 178 -21.32 9.00 13.56
C LYS A 178 -21.54 9.06 15.07
N TRP A 179 -21.00 10.10 15.69
CA TRP A 179 -21.29 10.50 17.06
C TRP A 179 -22.23 11.71 17.05
N GLU A 180 -23.26 11.69 17.89
CA GLU A 180 -24.16 12.84 18.15
C GLU A 180 -24.02 13.23 19.62
N PHE A 181 -23.52 14.45 19.88
CA PHE A 181 -23.18 14.90 21.24
C PHE A 181 -24.29 15.70 21.93
N LEU A 182 -25.36 16.04 21.21
CA LEU A 182 -26.54 16.74 21.69
C LEU A 182 -27.79 16.05 21.15
N THR A 183 -28.71 15.66 22.04
CA THR A 183 -30.03 15.12 21.66
C THR A 183 -31.07 16.21 21.42
N HIS A 184 -30.86 17.40 21.98
CA HIS A 184 -31.76 18.55 21.93
C HIS A 184 -30.96 19.85 21.82
N PRO A 185 -31.54 20.94 21.26
CA PRO A 185 -30.89 22.25 21.25
C PRO A 185 -30.48 22.70 22.65
N THR A 186 -29.22 23.10 22.81
CA THR A 186 -28.58 23.31 24.12
C THR A 186 -27.85 24.64 24.14
N SER A 187 -28.09 25.45 25.19
CA SER A 187 -27.32 26.67 25.46
C SER A 187 -26.10 26.36 26.32
N LEU A 188 -24.92 26.76 25.84
CA LEU A 188 -23.63 26.57 26.50
C LEU A 188 -23.10 27.94 26.93
N ARG A 189 -22.55 28.03 28.15
CA ARG A 189 -21.92 29.25 28.69
C ARG A 189 -20.50 29.42 28.13
N HIS A 190 -19.94 30.62 28.25
CA HIS A 190 -18.52 30.90 28.07
C HIS A 190 -17.61 29.83 28.73
N GLY A 191 -16.54 29.44 28.05
CA GLY A 191 -15.57 28.46 28.50
C GLY A 191 -15.52 27.18 27.66
N VAL A 192 -14.75 26.20 28.14
CA VAL A 192 -14.42 24.97 27.38
C VAL A 192 -15.37 23.82 27.74
N HIS A 193 -16.05 23.27 26.73
CA HIS A 193 -16.96 22.14 26.85
C HIS A 193 -16.34 20.90 26.20
N GLN A 194 -15.99 19.91 27.01
CA GLN A 194 -15.47 18.63 26.54
C GLN A 194 -16.61 17.66 26.20
N ARG A 195 -16.45 16.91 25.10
CA ARG A 195 -17.28 15.77 24.73
C ARG A 195 -16.37 14.58 24.42
N PRO A 196 -16.32 13.54 25.26
CA PRO A 196 -15.54 12.35 24.98
C PRO A 196 -16.15 11.60 23.79
N PHE A 197 -15.31 10.92 23.02
CA PHE A 197 -15.73 9.99 21.99
C PHE A 197 -14.84 8.75 22.00
N SER A 198 -15.41 7.61 21.66
CA SER A 198 -14.68 6.37 21.40
C SER A 198 -15.41 5.53 20.36
N HIS A 199 -14.67 4.67 19.65
CA HIS A 199 -15.23 3.68 18.73
C HIS A 199 -14.20 2.58 18.45
N LEU A 200 -14.65 1.32 18.33
CA LEU A 200 -13.84 0.21 17.85
C LEU A 200 -13.95 0.16 16.31
N LEU A 201 -12.84 0.45 15.63
CA LEU A 201 -12.77 0.45 14.17
C LEU A 201 -12.68 -0.99 13.65
N PRO A 202 -13.60 -1.45 12.77
CA PRO A 202 -13.58 -2.82 12.27
C PRO A 202 -12.28 -3.19 11.54
N GLY A 203 -11.64 -4.28 11.94
CA GLY A 203 -10.35 -4.72 11.39
C GLY A 203 -10.36 -5.14 9.92
N HIS A 204 -11.52 -5.19 9.26
CA HIS A 204 -11.61 -5.38 7.80
C HIS A 204 -11.38 -4.10 7.00
N LEU A 205 -11.32 -2.93 7.65
CA LEU A 205 -11.12 -1.66 6.96
C LEU A 205 -9.72 -1.60 6.29
N PRO A 206 -9.61 -1.15 5.03
CA PRO A 206 -8.32 -0.99 4.36
C PRO A 206 -7.43 0.07 5.04
N ALA A 207 -6.12 -0.02 4.81
CA ALA A 207 -5.16 0.97 5.30
C ALA A 207 -5.18 2.25 4.45
N THR A 208 -4.84 3.39 5.06
CA THR A 208 -4.59 4.66 4.36
C THR A 208 -3.53 4.46 3.29
N THR A 209 -3.88 4.79 2.04
CA THR A 209 -3.06 4.44 0.87
C THR A 209 -3.08 5.62 -0.11
N HIS A 210 -1.92 6.13 -0.51
CA HIS A 210 -1.81 7.28 -1.42
C HIS A 210 -1.22 6.88 -2.79
N GLY A 211 -1.96 6.07 -3.55
CA GLY A 211 -1.50 5.48 -4.80
C GLY A 211 -1.28 6.45 -5.97
N ASN A 212 -0.60 5.98 -7.01
CA ASN A 212 -0.45 6.66 -8.30
C ASN A 212 -1.80 6.85 -9.00
N MET A 213 -2.77 5.96 -8.73
CA MET A 213 -4.09 5.95 -9.37
C MET A 213 -5.18 6.65 -8.54
N ALA A 214 -5.22 6.38 -7.23
CA ALA A 214 -6.20 6.90 -6.29
C ALA A 214 -5.62 6.96 -4.87
N SER A 215 -6.16 7.82 -4.01
CA SER A 215 -5.93 7.81 -2.56
C SER A 215 -7.15 7.31 -1.81
N LEU A 216 -6.90 6.70 -0.64
CA LEU A 216 -7.87 6.40 0.39
C LEU A 216 -7.41 7.06 1.68
N ASP A 217 -8.16 8.08 2.10
CA ASP A 217 -7.85 8.95 3.23
C ASP A 217 -8.93 8.79 4.31
N TYR A 218 -8.57 8.80 5.60
CA TYR A 218 -9.52 8.64 6.71
C TYR A 218 -9.53 9.91 7.57
N VAL A 219 -10.73 10.42 7.88
CA VAL A 219 -10.92 11.78 8.39
C VAL A 219 -12.01 11.83 9.46
N LEU A 220 -11.70 12.43 10.60
CA LEU A 220 -12.70 12.88 11.59
C LEU A 220 -13.19 14.28 11.21
N SER A 221 -14.49 14.43 11.00
CA SER A 221 -15.14 15.69 10.64
C SER A 221 -16.22 16.03 11.67
N ALA A 222 -15.99 17.08 12.45
CA ALA A 222 -16.89 17.56 13.49
C ALA A 222 -17.57 18.86 13.09
N VAL A 223 -18.87 18.97 13.37
CA VAL A 223 -19.72 20.12 13.02
C VAL A 223 -20.63 20.47 14.20
N ALA A 224 -20.46 21.68 14.73
CA ALA A 224 -21.45 22.34 15.57
C ALA A 224 -22.26 23.34 14.73
N THR A 225 -23.58 23.31 14.84
CA THR A 225 -24.49 24.27 14.19
C THR A 225 -25.17 25.11 15.25
N THR A 226 -25.04 26.43 15.18
CA THR A 226 -25.69 27.36 16.10
C THR A 226 -27.17 27.54 15.76
N SER A 227 -27.96 28.06 16.70
CA SER A 227 -29.36 28.48 16.45
C SER A 227 -29.51 29.57 15.38
N ASN A 228 -28.41 30.25 15.02
CA ASN A 228 -28.38 31.26 13.97
C ASN A 228 -28.12 30.64 12.58
N GLY A 229 -27.87 29.33 12.51
CA GLY A 229 -27.50 28.58 11.31
C GLY A 229 -26.00 28.55 11.01
N ASP A 230 -25.17 29.26 11.78
CA ASP A 230 -23.72 29.26 11.60
C ASP A 230 -23.11 27.89 11.90
N LYS A 231 -22.14 27.47 11.09
CA LYS A 231 -21.45 26.19 11.22
C LYS A 231 -20.01 26.38 11.65
N ILE A 232 -19.69 25.85 12.82
CA ILE A 232 -18.35 25.74 13.35
C ILE A 232 -17.86 24.34 13.01
N THR A 233 -16.81 24.23 12.20
CA THR A 233 -16.29 22.95 11.71
C THR A 233 -14.85 22.70 12.16
N LEU A 234 -14.52 21.44 12.35
CA LEU A 234 -13.17 20.93 12.57
C LEU A 234 -12.98 19.68 11.72
N GLN A 235 -11.84 19.58 11.04
CA GLN A 235 -11.43 18.40 10.30
C GLN A 235 -10.06 17.95 10.82
N ARG A 236 -9.88 16.65 11.06
CA ARG A 236 -8.61 16.05 11.48
C ARG A 236 -8.38 14.74 10.72
N ASP A 237 -7.21 14.62 10.11
CA ASP A 237 -6.82 13.40 9.41
C ASP A 237 -6.45 12.31 10.44
N MET A 238 -6.82 11.06 10.14
CA MET A 238 -6.75 9.91 11.04
C MET A 238 -6.21 8.69 10.26
N PRO A 239 -4.90 8.65 9.94
CA PRO A 239 -4.35 7.59 9.13
C PRO A 239 -4.49 6.22 9.80
N ILE A 240 -4.96 5.23 9.02
CA ILE A 240 -5.09 3.83 9.42
C ILE A 240 -3.92 3.03 8.85
N MET A 241 -3.13 2.41 9.71
CA MET A 241 -2.01 1.55 9.33
C MET A 241 -2.38 0.07 9.45
N ARG A 242 -1.65 -0.82 8.77
CA ARG A 242 -1.79 -2.27 8.94
C ARG A 242 -0.44 -2.98 8.98
N ALA A 243 -0.20 -3.67 10.09
CA ALA A 243 0.98 -4.50 10.31
C ALA A 243 0.58 -5.99 10.35
N ILE A 244 1.22 -6.83 9.53
CA ILE A 244 1.02 -8.28 9.55
C ILE A 244 2.12 -8.91 10.41
N VAL A 245 1.74 -9.69 11.43
CA VAL A 245 2.70 -10.37 12.31
C VAL A 245 3.53 -11.37 11.49
N PRO A 246 4.87 -11.37 11.58
CA PRO A 246 5.71 -12.32 10.85
C PRO A 246 5.43 -13.78 11.24
N GLY A 247 5.18 -14.62 10.24
CA GLY A 247 5.11 -16.08 10.40
C GLY A 247 6.47 -16.78 10.16
N PRO A 248 6.48 -18.07 9.80
CA PRO A 248 7.69 -18.75 9.33
C PRO A 248 8.05 -18.34 7.89
N ASP A 249 9.30 -18.59 7.50
CA ASP A 249 9.82 -18.23 6.18
C ASP A 249 9.15 -19.01 5.03
N LYS A 250 8.97 -18.28 3.92
CA LYS A 250 8.35 -18.76 2.67
C LYS A 250 9.36 -19.50 1.83
N ASN A 251 9.32 -20.82 1.92
CA ASN A 251 10.01 -21.73 1.00
C ASN A 251 9.21 -21.89 -0.30
N SER A 252 9.84 -21.71 -1.47
CA SER A 252 9.21 -21.81 -2.79
C SER A 252 10.09 -22.52 -3.81
N ILE A 253 9.54 -23.51 -4.51
CA ILE A 253 10.23 -24.26 -5.57
C ILE A 253 9.72 -23.83 -6.96
N ARG A 254 10.62 -23.83 -7.95
CA ARG A 254 10.41 -23.42 -9.34
C ARG A 254 11.23 -24.32 -10.27
N ILE A 255 10.57 -25.00 -11.19
CA ILE A 255 11.21 -25.87 -12.19
C ILE A 255 11.24 -25.11 -13.53
N PHE A 256 12.31 -25.24 -14.32
CA PHE A 256 12.48 -24.53 -15.59
C PHE A 256 12.53 -25.45 -16.83
N PRO A 257 11.38 -26.02 -17.29
CA PRO A 257 11.33 -26.75 -18.56
C PRO A 257 11.81 -25.90 -19.74
N PRO A 258 12.48 -26.49 -20.75
CA PRO A 258 12.78 -27.91 -20.94
C PRO A 258 14.10 -28.36 -20.27
N THR A 259 14.62 -27.62 -19.29
CA THR A 259 15.85 -27.99 -18.56
C THR A 259 15.53 -28.73 -17.26
N ASN A 260 16.51 -29.44 -16.71
CA ASN A 260 16.43 -30.07 -15.39
C ASN A 260 16.61 -29.06 -14.23
N LEU A 261 16.78 -27.76 -14.53
CA LEU A 261 17.10 -26.75 -13.53
C LEU A 261 15.89 -26.48 -12.64
N THR A 262 16.12 -26.52 -11.33
CA THR A 262 15.12 -26.26 -10.30
C THR A 262 15.68 -25.27 -9.30
N ALA A 263 15.03 -24.11 -9.12
CA ALA A 263 15.35 -23.17 -8.06
C ALA A 263 14.44 -23.40 -6.85
N ALA A 264 15.02 -23.68 -5.69
CA ALA A 264 14.40 -23.48 -4.39
C ALA A 264 14.81 -22.10 -3.87
N VAL A 265 13.87 -21.33 -3.33
CA VAL A 265 14.08 -19.97 -2.82
C VAL A 265 13.42 -19.83 -1.45
N THR A 266 14.15 -19.25 -0.50
CA THR A 266 13.67 -18.90 0.84
C THR A 266 13.55 -17.39 0.94
N LEU A 267 12.40 -16.92 1.43
CA LEU A 267 12.07 -15.50 1.60
C LEU A 267 11.43 -15.30 2.98
N PRO A 268 11.55 -14.11 3.61
CA PRO A 268 10.78 -13.80 4.81
C PRO A 268 9.26 -13.85 4.54
N PRO A 269 8.43 -14.06 5.58
CA PRO A 269 6.98 -14.05 5.45
C PRO A 269 6.45 -12.70 4.96
N VAL A 270 7.03 -11.60 5.44
CA VAL A 270 6.65 -10.21 5.18
C VAL A 270 7.89 -9.33 5.03
N ILE A 271 7.75 -8.19 4.38
CA ILE A 271 8.80 -7.16 4.21
C ILE A 271 8.23 -5.76 4.51
N HIS A 272 9.10 -4.76 4.61
CA HIS A 272 8.72 -3.39 4.98
C HIS A 272 9.23 -2.36 3.97
N PRO A 273 8.52 -1.23 3.73
CA PRO A 273 8.91 -0.20 2.76
C PRO A 273 10.31 0.39 2.93
N ILE A 274 10.80 0.45 4.17
CA ILE A 274 12.10 1.01 4.56
C ILE A 274 12.96 -0.08 5.25
N GLY A 275 13.10 -1.23 4.59
CA GLY A 275 13.89 -2.36 5.11
C GLY A 275 14.46 -3.23 4.00
N ASP A 276 15.69 -3.70 4.20
CA ASP A 276 16.28 -4.74 3.37
C ASP A 276 16.04 -6.13 3.97
N PHE A 277 15.98 -7.15 3.12
CA PHE A 277 15.66 -8.53 3.52
C PHE A 277 16.56 -9.54 2.79
N PRO A 278 16.94 -10.65 3.46
CA PRO A 278 17.70 -11.72 2.82
C PRO A 278 16.84 -12.47 1.78
N VAL A 279 17.52 -12.96 0.75
CA VAL A 279 16.98 -13.90 -0.24
C VAL A 279 18.02 -15.00 -0.41
N GLU A 280 17.67 -16.21 0.01
CA GLU A 280 18.47 -17.41 -0.23
C GLU A 280 17.88 -18.17 -1.42
N MET A 281 18.74 -18.70 -2.29
CA MET A 281 18.31 -19.51 -3.43
C MET A 281 19.32 -20.62 -3.74
N ARG A 282 18.81 -21.84 -3.90
CA ARG A 282 19.55 -23.00 -4.42
C ARG A 282 19.04 -23.36 -5.80
N LEU A 283 19.90 -23.28 -6.82
CA LEU A 283 19.65 -23.79 -8.16
C LEU A 283 20.24 -25.20 -8.29
N SER A 284 19.40 -26.22 -8.31
CA SER A 284 19.76 -27.64 -8.42
C SER A 284 19.56 -28.16 -9.85
N GLY A 285 20.16 -29.33 -10.14
CA GLY A 285 20.06 -29.98 -11.45
C GLY A 285 21.00 -29.39 -12.51
N ILE A 286 22.06 -28.69 -12.06
CA ILE A 286 22.97 -27.98 -12.97
C ILE A 286 23.91 -28.93 -13.74
N VAL A 287 24.13 -30.15 -13.25
CA VAL A 287 25.06 -31.13 -13.82
C VAL A 287 24.28 -32.25 -14.53
N VAL A 288 24.74 -32.59 -15.73
CA VAL A 288 24.34 -33.80 -16.47
C VAL A 288 25.60 -34.54 -16.91
N ASN A 289 25.84 -35.71 -16.31
CA ASN A 289 26.94 -36.59 -16.67
C ASN A 289 26.58 -37.47 -17.88
N LYS A 290 27.59 -37.79 -18.70
CA LYS A 290 27.58 -38.69 -19.87
C LYS A 290 28.85 -39.54 -19.82
N ASP A 291 28.92 -40.62 -20.58
CA ASP A 291 29.90 -41.71 -20.39
C ASP A 291 31.38 -41.27 -20.34
N ASP A 292 31.80 -40.29 -21.16
CA ASP A 292 33.17 -39.71 -21.16
C ASP A 292 33.21 -38.22 -20.73
N SER A 293 32.07 -37.56 -20.49
CA SER A 293 32.04 -36.11 -20.25
C SER A 293 30.85 -35.60 -19.43
N GLN A 294 31.05 -34.45 -18.80
CA GLN A 294 30.05 -33.72 -18.03
C GLN A 294 29.62 -32.46 -18.80
N THR A 295 28.31 -32.25 -18.93
CA THR A 295 27.72 -30.95 -19.32
C THR A 295 27.14 -30.29 -18.08
N ARG A 296 27.48 -29.02 -17.84
CA ARG A 296 27.11 -28.31 -16.60
C ARG A 296 26.66 -26.87 -16.86
N TRP A 297 25.64 -26.43 -16.13
CA TRP A 297 25.15 -25.05 -16.13
C TRP A 297 25.91 -24.21 -15.12
N LYS A 298 26.30 -23.00 -15.52
CA LYS A 298 27.04 -22.03 -14.72
C LYS A 298 26.30 -20.70 -14.72
N LEU A 299 26.01 -20.17 -13.54
CA LEU A 299 25.41 -18.85 -13.38
C LEU A 299 26.42 -17.77 -13.84
N ARG A 300 25.98 -16.90 -14.75
CA ARG A 300 26.80 -15.83 -15.36
C ARG A 300 26.39 -14.44 -14.92
N LYS A 301 25.10 -14.25 -14.61
CA LYS A 301 24.50 -12.99 -14.15
C LYS A 301 23.21 -13.30 -13.40
N LEU A 302 22.92 -12.52 -12.36
CA LEU A 302 21.64 -12.54 -11.66
C LEU A 302 21.15 -11.11 -11.47
N ASN A 303 19.93 -10.83 -11.91
CA ASN A 303 19.22 -9.59 -11.62
C ASN A 303 18.06 -9.92 -10.68
N TRP A 304 17.73 -8.99 -9.77
CA TRP A 304 16.42 -8.99 -9.12
C TRP A 304 15.73 -7.65 -9.35
N ARG A 305 14.40 -7.66 -9.33
CA ARG A 305 13.56 -6.45 -9.25
C ARG A 305 12.35 -6.70 -8.38
N ILE A 306 11.89 -5.67 -7.68
CA ILE A 306 10.60 -5.65 -7.00
C ILE A 306 9.64 -4.82 -7.85
N GLU A 307 8.52 -5.43 -8.22
CA GLU A 307 7.45 -4.80 -9.00
C GLU A 307 6.23 -4.60 -8.12
N GLU A 308 5.76 -3.34 -8.04
CA GLU A 308 4.52 -2.94 -7.37
C GLU A 308 3.42 -2.79 -8.43
N THR A 309 2.35 -3.56 -8.29
CA THR A 309 1.14 -3.45 -9.10
C THR A 309 0.02 -2.81 -8.29
N GLN A 310 -0.42 -1.64 -8.73
CA GLN A 310 -1.63 -0.97 -8.24
C GLN A 310 -2.81 -1.28 -9.17
N LYS A 311 -3.98 -1.58 -8.59
CA LYS A 311 -5.26 -1.68 -9.31
C LYS A 311 -6.29 -0.80 -8.63
N PHE A 312 -7.19 -0.23 -9.42
CA PHE A 312 -8.28 0.60 -8.91
C PHE A 312 -9.49 0.52 -9.84
N ILE A 313 -10.69 0.39 -9.28
CA ILE A 313 -11.95 0.47 -10.04
C ILE A 313 -12.57 1.86 -9.81
N ALA A 314 -12.51 2.73 -10.82
CA ALA A 314 -13.10 4.06 -10.75
C ALA A 314 -14.64 3.97 -10.86
N PRO A 315 -15.41 4.26 -9.79
CA PRO A 315 -16.85 4.11 -9.80
C PRO A 315 -17.52 5.22 -10.63
N ALA A 316 -18.64 4.91 -11.26
CA ALA A 316 -19.50 5.94 -11.85
C ALA A 316 -20.52 6.44 -10.83
N CYS A 317 -20.68 7.76 -10.73
CA CYS A 317 -21.86 8.35 -10.10
C CYS A 317 -23.12 8.08 -10.95
N ALA A 318 -24.33 8.19 -10.38
CA ALA A 318 -25.60 7.96 -11.08
C ALA A 318 -25.73 8.71 -12.43
N LYS A 319 -25.22 9.95 -12.52
CA LYS A 319 -25.17 10.77 -13.75
C LYS A 319 -24.34 10.15 -14.89
N HIS A 320 -23.49 9.18 -14.58
CA HIS A 320 -22.49 8.59 -15.46
C HIS A 320 -22.54 7.06 -15.56
N ALA A 321 -23.30 6.37 -14.70
CA ALA A 321 -23.50 4.92 -14.72
C ALA A 321 -23.87 4.38 -16.12
N ASN A 322 -24.74 5.10 -16.83
CA ASN A 322 -25.16 4.74 -18.19
C ASN A 322 -24.01 4.74 -19.22
N LYS A 323 -22.92 5.49 -19.01
CA LYS A 323 -21.75 5.50 -19.91
C LYS A 323 -20.93 4.20 -19.85
N ILE A 324 -21.09 3.42 -18.79
CA ILE A 324 -20.37 2.16 -18.55
C ILE A 324 -21.31 0.95 -18.38
N GLY A 325 -22.57 1.11 -18.83
CA GLY A 325 -23.54 0.02 -18.92
C GLY A 325 -24.25 -0.35 -17.60
N GLY A 326 -24.46 0.59 -16.69
CA GLY A 326 -25.35 0.44 -15.53
C GLY A 326 -24.76 0.90 -14.20
N GLU A 327 -25.61 0.92 -13.17
CA GLU A 327 -25.21 1.24 -11.79
C GLU A 327 -24.28 0.16 -11.20
N GLY A 328 -23.53 0.53 -10.16
CA GLY A 328 -22.56 -0.36 -9.49
C GLY A 328 -21.31 -0.71 -10.29
N LYS A 329 -21.23 -0.35 -11.58
CA LYS A 329 -20.04 -0.55 -12.41
C LYS A 329 -19.00 0.55 -12.19
N GLY A 330 -17.77 0.25 -12.60
CA GLY A 330 -16.67 1.20 -12.67
C GLY A 330 -15.69 0.85 -13.79
N ILE A 331 -14.75 1.75 -14.07
CA ILE A 331 -13.66 1.50 -15.01
C ILE A 331 -12.47 0.96 -14.22
N GLN A 332 -12.06 -0.29 -14.48
CA GLN A 332 -10.81 -0.81 -13.93
C GLN A 332 -9.62 -0.11 -14.58
N HIS A 333 -8.69 0.32 -13.73
CA HIS A 333 -7.37 0.80 -14.10
C HIS A 333 -6.32 -0.05 -13.38
N GLU A 334 -5.18 -0.25 -14.03
CA GLU A 334 -4.04 -0.99 -13.52
C GLU A 334 -2.75 -0.25 -13.90
N ASP A 335 -1.78 -0.24 -12.99
CA ASP A 335 -0.47 0.39 -13.13
C ASP A 335 0.56 -0.55 -12.47
N SER A 336 1.63 -0.90 -13.16
CA SER A 336 2.66 -1.81 -12.65
C SER A 336 4.04 -1.23 -12.92
N HIS A 337 4.83 -1.05 -11.87
CA HIS A 337 6.11 -0.35 -11.97
C HIS A 337 7.18 -0.95 -11.05
N VAL A 338 8.44 -0.71 -11.40
CA VAL A 338 9.59 -1.26 -10.68
C VAL A 338 10.00 -0.32 -9.56
N ILE A 339 9.70 -0.69 -8.32
CA ILE A 339 10.06 0.08 -7.13
C ILE A 339 11.49 -0.17 -6.64
N ALA A 340 12.16 -1.22 -7.12
CA ALA A 340 13.59 -1.47 -6.89
C ALA A 340 14.15 -2.49 -7.90
N SER A 341 15.45 -2.41 -8.20
CA SER A 341 16.18 -3.43 -8.95
C SER A 341 17.68 -3.36 -8.74
N GLU A 342 18.37 -4.49 -8.85
CA GLU A 342 19.83 -4.59 -8.78
C GLU A 342 20.38 -5.75 -9.62
N GLU A 343 21.64 -5.63 -10.04
CA GLU A 343 22.44 -6.72 -10.61
C GLU A 343 23.37 -7.28 -9.53
N VAL A 344 23.12 -8.51 -9.10
CA VAL A 344 24.00 -9.25 -8.19
C VAL A 344 25.21 -9.72 -9.00
N LYS A 345 26.40 -9.25 -8.61
CA LYS A 345 27.68 -9.54 -9.29
C LYS A 345 28.53 -10.60 -8.58
N THR A 346 28.23 -10.83 -7.31
CA THR A 346 28.92 -11.71 -6.36
C THR A 346 27.90 -12.19 -5.33
N GLY A 347 28.11 -13.35 -4.70
CA GLY A 347 27.17 -13.92 -3.72
C GLY A 347 26.66 -15.32 -4.07
N TRP A 348 27.17 -15.93 -5.15
CA TRP A 348 26.91 -17.35 -5.43
C TRP A 348 28.16 -18.22 -5.37
N LYS A 349 27.96 -19.47 -4.96
CA LYS A 349 28.94 -20.56 -4.95
C LYS A 349 28.41 -21.69 -5.83
N THR A 350 29.23 -22.24 -6.70
CA THR A 350 28.85 -23.35 -7.58
C THR A 350 29.57 -24.63 -7.15
N ASP A 351 28.78 -25.63 -6.80
CA ASP A 351 29.20 -26.98 -6.46
C ASP A 351 28.82 -27.92 -7.61
N PHE A 352 29.82 -28.35 -8.39
CA PHE A 352 29.64 -29.29 -9.49
C PHE A 352 29.70 -30.77 -9.07
N GLU A 353 29.98 -31.07 -7.79
CA GLU A 353 29.97 -32.43 -7.25
C GLU A 353 28.56 -32.78 -6.74
N ASN A 354 27.96 -31.89 -5.96
CA ASN A 354 26.55 -31.99 -5.53
C ASN A 354 25.53 -31.41 -6.54
N GLY A 355 26.01 -30.76 -7.61
CA GLY A 355 25.17 -30.28 -8.72
C GLY A 355 24.28 -29.07 -8.40
N ASN A 356 24.75 -28.19 -7.52
CA ASN A 356 24.02 -27.04 -6.98
C ASN A 356 24.75 -25.70 -7.19
N ILE A 357 23.99 -24.62 -7.34
CA ILE A 357 24.48 -23.24 -7.14
C ILE A 357 23.70 -22.65 -5.97
N ASP A 358 24.40 -22.38 -4.87
CA ASP A 358 23.84 -21.65 -3.74
C ASP A 358 24.10 -20.16 -3.93
N VAL A 359 23.08 -19.35 -3.70
CA VAL A 359 23.04 -17.90 -3.90
C VAL A 359 22.46 -17.24 -2.67
N GLU A 360 23.13 -16.21 -2.17
CA GLU A 360 22.64 -15.35 -1.10
C GLU A 360 22.77 -13.89 -1.55
N PHE A 361 21.71 -13.11 -1.40
CA PHE A 361 21.74 -11.65 -1.58
C PHE A 361 20.72 -10.99 -0.67
N ARG A 362 20.82 -9.67 -0.49
CA ARG A 362 19.77 -8.87 0.16
C ARG A 362 19.06 -8.02 -0.88
N ALA A 363 17.75 -7.91 -0.76
CA ALA A 363 16.90 -7.06 -1.60
C ALA A 363 16.25 -5.98 -0.75
N ALA A 364 15.99 -4.81 -1.33
CA ALA A 364 15.42 -3.66 -0.63
C ALA A 364 14.51 -2.84 -1.55
N PRO A 365 13.32 -2.39 -1.11
CA PRO A 365 12.54 -1.38 -1.81
C PRO A 365 13.30 -0.04 -1.89
N ASN A 366 13.20 0.71 -2.99
CA ASN A 366 13.80 2.03 -3.07
C ASN A 366 12.84 3.07 -2.48
N ASN A 367 13.13 3.55 -1.27
CA ASN A 367 12.34 4.56 -0.57
C ASN A 367 12.10 5.86 -1.41
N ALA A 368 12.98 6.18 -2.38
CA ALA A 368 12.77 7.31 -3.28
C ALA A 368 11.54 7.14 -4.21
N GLN A 369 11.11 5.90 -4.48
CA GLN A 369 9.89 5.58 -5.23
C GLN A 369 8.62 5.61 -4.37
N ARG A 370 8.75 5.76 -3.04
CA ARG A 370 7.66 5.72 -2.05
C ARG A 370 6.80 4.45 -2.16
N PRO A 371 7.41 3.26 -2.05
CA PRO A 371 6.70 1.99 -2.17
C PRO A 371 5.62 1.86 -1.09
N LEU A 372 4.48 1.30 -1.48
CA LEU A 372 3.29 1.21 -0.64
C LEU A 372 3.25 -0.12 0.14
N CYS A 373 2.43 -0.19 1.19
CA CYS A 373 2.09 -1.47 1.79
C CYS A 373 0.99 -2.19 0.98
N ASP A 374 0.99 -3.52 1.01
CA ASP A 374 -0.06 -4.34 0.39
C ASP A 374 -1.40 -4.04 1.08
N MET A 375 -2.41 -3.74 0.26
CA MET A 375 -3.73 -3.36 0.71
C MET A 375 -4.77 -3.88 -0.29
N THR A 376 -5.91 -4.32 0.21
CA THR A 376 -7.11 -4.64 -0.58
C THR A 376 -8.31 -3.92 0.02
N SER A 377 -9.14 -3.33 -0.82
CA SER A 377 -10.28 -2.51 -0.41
C SER A 377 -11.57 -2.97 -1.10
N PRO A 378 -12.75 -2.96 -0.43
CA PRO A 378 -14.02 -3.35 -1.03
C PRO A 378 -14.43 -2.56 -2.28
N ASN A 379 -13.90 -1.34 -2.48
CA ASN A 379 -14.12 -0.53 -3.69
C ASN A 379 -13.22 -0.92 -4.88
N GLY A 380 -12.45 -2.00 -4.77
CA GLY A 380 -11.54 -2.47 -5.83
C GLY A 380 -10.21 -1.72 -5.92
N MET A 381 -9.79 -0.99 -4.87
CA MET A 381 -8.36 -0.66 -4.72
C MET A 381 -7.59 -1.92 -4.32
N GLU A 382 -6.45 -2.18 -4.96
CA GLU A 382 -5.52 -3.24 -4.61
C GLU A 382 -4.06 -2.77 -4.83
N VAL A 383 -3.17 -3.11 -3.91
CA VAL A 383 -1.71 -2.96 -4.03
C VAL A 383 -1.07 -4.33 -3.75
N LYS A 384 -0.17 -4.77 -4.63
CA LYS A 384 0.55 -6.04 -4.52
C LYS A 384 2.00 -5.95 -4.96
N HIS A 385 2.87 -6.66 -4.24
CA HIS A 385 4.30 -6.75 -4.56
C HIS A 385 4.74 -8.14 -5.08
N ASN A 386 5.65 -8.13 -6.05
CA ASN A 386 6.31 -9.32 -6.56
C ASN A 386 7.83 -9.13 -6.65
N LEU A 387 8.60 -10.05 -6.06
CA LEU A 387 10.02 -10.23 -6.35
C LEU A 387 10.16 -11.01 -7.65
N ILE A 388 10.82 -10.44 -8.64
CA ILE A 388 11.16 -11.09 -9.90
C ILE A 388 12.68 -11.31 -9.91
N ILE A 389 13.10 -12.57 -10.00
CA ILE A 389 14.52 -12.96 -10.13
C ILE A 389 14.75 -13.43 -11.56
N GLU A 390 15.80 -12.91 -12.19
CA GLU A 390 16.24 -13.29 -13.53
C GLU A 390 17.70 -13.73 -13.52
N MET A 391 17.94 -14.97 -13.96
CA MET A 391 19.27 -15.59 -14.01
C MET A 391 19.66 -15.82 -15.46
N VAL A 392 20.91 -15.51 -15.82
CA VAL A 392 21.53 -15.96 -17.07
C VAL A 392 22.48 -17.11 -16.76
N VAL A 393 22.16 -18.30 -17.25
CA VAL A 393 23.03 -19.49 -17.14
C VAL A 393 23.64 -19.82 -18.49
N ALA A 394 24.91 -20.23 -18.50
CA ALA A 394 25.61 -20.73 -19.68
C ALA A 394 26.03 -22.19 -19.47
N GLU A 395 26.05 -22.95 -20.56
CA GLU A 395 26.49 -24.34 -20.56
C GLU A 395 28.01 -24.44 -20.78
N GLU A 396 28.69 -25.19 -19.91
CA GLU A 396 30.07 -25.61 -20.07
C GLU A 396 30.12 -27.13 -20.27
N TRP A 397 30.98 -27.58 -21.18
CA TRP A 397 31.35 -28.99 -21.34
C TRP A 397 32.71 -29.24 -20.68
N ALA A 398 32.85 -30.33 -19.93
CA ALA A 398 34.11 -30.74 -19.33
C ALA A 398 34.34 -32.25 -19.52
N PRO A 399 35.56 -32.71 -19.87
CA PRO A 399 35.86 -34.14 -19.96
C PRO A 399 35.95 -34.73 -18.54
N LEU A 400 35.40 -35.93 -18.30
CA LEU A 400 35.38 -36.53 -16.95
C LEU A 400 36.78 -36.66 -16.32
N LYS A 401 37.80 -36.91 -17.15
CA LYS A 401 39.20 -37.05 -16.73
C LYS A 401 39.85 -35.72 -16.30
N LYS A 402 39.23 -34.57 -16.58
CA LYS A 402 39.72 -33.21 -16.21
C LYS A 402 38.57 -32.20 -16.06
N LEU A 403 37.73 -32.36 -15.03
CA LEU A 403 36.58 -31.48 -14.76
C LEU A 403 36.91 -29.98 -14.55
N SER A 404 38.19 -29.65 -14.31
CA SER A 404 38.68 -28.27 -14.26
C SER A 404 38.87 -27.63 -15.65
N GLN A 405 39.12 -28.43 -16.70
CA GLN A 405 39.28 -27.95 -18.08
C GLN A 405 37.94 -27.92 -18.81
N ALA A 406 37.07 -27.00 -18.39
CA ALA A 406 35.74 -26.82 -18.97
C ALA A 406 35.73 -25.75 -20.07
N THR A 407 35.07 -26.07 -21.18
CA THR A 407 34.92 -25.22 -22.37
C THR A 407 33.47 -24.75 -22.49
N PRO A 408 33.18 -23.44 -22.63
CA PRO A 408 31.82 -22.97 -22.90
C PRO A 408 31.30 -23.53 -24.24
N THR A 409 30.08 -24.09 -24.27
CA THR A 409 29.50 -24.65 -25.51
C THR A 409 28.82 -23.59 -26.39
N GLY A 410 28.73 -22.35 -25.90
CA GLY A 410 28.01 -21.25 -26.53
C GLY A 410 26.51 -21.25 -26.23
N ALA A 411 25.94 -22.34 -25.68
CA ALA A 411 24.55 -22.38 -25.25
C ALA A 411 24.35 -21.58 -23.96
N ALA A 412 23.29 -20.77 -23.94
CA ALA A 412 22.86 -20.00 -22.77
C ALA A 412 21.34 -19.98 -22.64
N ARG A 413 20.84 -19.79 -21.42
CA ARG A 413 19.41 -19.67 -21.09
C ARG A 413 19.20 -18.50 -20.14
N VAL A 414 18.08 -17.80 -20.32
CA VAL A 414 17.55 -16.85 -19.32
C VAL A 414 16.44 -17.58 -18.57
N LEU A 415 16.56 -17.64 -17.25
CA LEU A 415 15.57 -18.22 -16.34
C LEU A 415 14.92 -17.06 -15.58
N ARG A 416 13.60 -16.94 -15.60
CA ARG A 416 12.88 -15.90 -14.85
C ARG A 416 11.83 -16.53 -13.96
N THR A 417 11.77 -16.10 -12.71
CA THR A 417 10.76 -16.52 -11.73
C THR A 417 10.20 -15.32 -10.98
N GLN A 418 8.98 -15.46 -10.46
CA GLN A 418 8.33 -14.49 -9.58
C GLN A 418 7.85 -15.13 -8.27
N PHE A 419 7.89 -14.33 -7.20
CA PHE A 419 7.42 -14.67 -5.86
C PHE A 419 6.65 -13.49 -5.28
N HIS A 420 5.46 -13.72 -4.72
CA HIS A 420 4.67 -12.68 -4.09
C HIS A 420 5.27 -12.29 -2.74
N LEU A 421 5.73 -11.03 -2.65
CA LEU A 421 6.16 -10.40 -1.42
C LEU A 421 4.94 -9.80 -0.72
N ILE A 422 4.83 -9.97 0.59
CA ILE A 422 3.82 -9.24 1.38
C ILE A 422 4.51 -8.03 1.99
N MET A 423 4.21 -6.82 1.50
CA MET A 423 4.73 -5.58 2.10
C MET A 423 3.75 -5.04 3.13
N THR A 424 4.23 -4.70 4.33
CA THR A 424 3.36 -4.30 5.45
C THR A 424 4.05 -3.29 6.36
N GLU A 425 3.28 -2.53 7.14
CA GLU A 425 3.84 -1.61 8.13
C GLU A 425 4.57 -2.37 9.24
N ARG A 426 5.50 -1.70 9.91
CA ARG A 426 6.16 -2.25 11.10
C ARG A 426 5.21 -2.15 12.29
N ALA A 427 4.92 -3.27 12.94
CA ALA A 427 4.14 -3.35 14.19
C ALA A 427 4.69 -2.46 15.32
N GLY A 428 5.99 -2.14 15.28
CA GLY A 428 6.67 -1.37 16.32
C GLY A 428 6.75 -2.17 17.62
N MET A 429 6.33 -1.57 18.72
CA MET A 429 6.15 -2.23 20.03
C MET A 429 4.65 -2.38 20.38
N GLY A 430 3.75 -2.19 19.41
CA GLY A 430 2.31 -2.33 19.62
C GLY A 430 1.89 -3.80 19.59
N ILE A 431 0.89 -4.11 20.42
CA ILE A 431 0.09 -5.33 20.41
C ILE A 431 -1.35 -4.98 20.00
N SER A 432 -2.18 -5.97 19.65
CA SER A 432 -3.59 -5.67 19.38
C SER A 432 -4.33 -5.35 20.68
N TRP A 433 -5.40 -4.55 20.58
CA TRP A 433 -6.17 -4.06 21.73
C TRP A 433 -6.84 -5.20 22.54
N ASP A 434 -6.99 -6.38 21.94
CA ASP A 434 -7.52 -7.60 22.56
C ASP A 434 -6.42 -8.52 23.13
N GLU A 435 -5.16 -8.34 22.73
CA GLU A 435 -3.98 -8.97 23.34
C GLU A 435 -3.38 -8.13 24.48
N GLU A 436 -3.83 -6.88 24.63
CA GLU A 436 -3.43 -5.95 25.71
C GLU A 436 -3.98 -6.39 27.08
N GLN A 437 -3.23 -7.28 27.73
CA GLN A 437 -3.51 -7.72 29.09
C GLN A 437 -3.37 -6.54 30.07
N PRO A 438 -4.36 -6.30 30.96
CA PRO A 438 -4.26 -5.25 31.97
C PRO A 438 -3.12 -5.57 32.96
N PRO A 439 -2.49 -4.56 33.58
CA PRO A 439 -1.50 -4.77 34.61
C PRO A 439 -2.02 -5.66 35.74
N LEU A 440 -1.26 -6.68 36.09
CA LEU A 440 -1.46 -7.44 37.33
C LEU A 440 -1.08 -6.52 38.50
N TYR A 441 -2.03 -6.29 39.41
CA TYR A 441 -1.82 -5.52 40.63
C TYR A 441 -1.57 -6.51 41.78
N ASP A 442 -0.31 -6.64 42.20
CA ASP A 442 0.08 -7.59 43.26
C ASP A 442 -0.56 -7.25 44.63
N ASP A 443 -0.84 -5.97 44.89
CA ASP A 443 -1.33 -5.44 46.18
C ASP A 443 -2.87 -5.29 46.27
N VAL A 444 -3.67 -6.06 45.51
CA VAL A 444 -5.14 -6.05 45.66
C VAL A 444 -5.55 -6.95 46.82
N PRO A 445 -6.13 -6.41 47.92
CA PRO A 445 -6.64 -7.26 49.01
C PRO A 445 -7.79 -8.14 48.51
N ALA A 446 -7.88 -9.37 49.04
CA ALA A 446 -8.80 -10.41 48.58
C ALA A 446 -10.31 -10.07 48.74
N SER A 447 -10.63 -8.95 49.40
CA SER A 447 -11.97 -8.36 49.46
C SER A 447 -11.91 -6.94 48.90
N PRO A 448 -12.93 -6.47 48.15
CA PRO A 448 -13.04 -5.06 47.79
C PRO A 448 -13.00 -4.17 49.04
N PRO A 449 -12.64 -2.89 48.92
CA PRO A 449 -12.64 -1.97 50.05
C PRO A 449 -13.97 -2.04 50.78
N THR A 450 -13.95 -2.27 52.10
CA THR A 450 -15.16 -2.18 52.90
C THR A 450 -15.62 -0.72 52.83
N TYR A 451 -16.63 -0.46 52.01
CA TYR A 451 -17.46 0.73 52.14
C TYR A 451 -18.01 0.70 53.56
N GLN A 452 -17.34 1.40 54.48
CA GLN A 452 -17.92 1.71 55.77
C GLN A 452 -19.28 2.33 55.47
N ASN A 453 -20.34 1.80 56.08
CA ASN A 453 -21.68 2.33 55.92
C ASN A 453 -21.62 3.82 56.28
N VAL A 454 -21.59 4.68 55.25
CA VAL A 454 -21.73 6.12 55.41
C VAL A 454 -23.11 6.27 56.03
N THR A 455 -23.14 6.54 57.34
CA THR A 455 -24.38 6.62 58.10
C THR A 455 -25.24 7.66 57.42
N ILE A 456 -26.35 7.19 56.85
CA ILE A 456 -27.22 7.98 55.99
C ILE A 456 -27.94 9.01 56.87
N ALA A 457 -27.26 10.15 57.07
CA ALA A 457 -27.75 11.29 57.84
C ALA A 457 -28.45 12.33 56.94
N ASP A 458 -28.11 12.35 55.65
CA ASP A 458 -28.49 13.41 54.69
C ASP A 458 -29.36 12.90 53.51
N TYR A 459 -29.98 11.71 53.61
CA TYR A 459 -30.94 11.21 52.61
C TYR A 459 -32.33 11.11 53.23
N ASP A 460 -33.12 12.18 53.08
CA ASP A 460 -34.54 12.20 53.42
C ASP A 460 -35.36 11.54 52.30
N GLY A 461 -35.25 10.21 52.20
CA GLY A 461 -35.94 9.39 51.21
C GLY A 461 -36.47 8.11 51.85
N SER A 462 -37.75 7.82 51.61
CA SER A 462 -38.47 6.70 52.23
C SER A 462 -37.78 5.35 51.97
N SER A 463 -37.54 4.59 53.04
CA SER A 463 -36.97 3.25 52.98
C SER A 463 -37.75 2.32 52.06
N LEU A 464 -37.09 1.77 51.04
CA LEU A 464 -37.63 0.67 50.25
C LEU A 464 -37.66 -0.59 51.13
N SER A 465 -38.86 -1.10 51.38
CA SER A 465 -39.08 -2.29 52.21
C SER A 465 -38.95 -3.58 51.41
N ASP A 466 -38.22 -4.51 52.03
CA ASP A 466 -38.28 -5.96 51.88
C ASP A 466 -37.68 -6.62 50.63
N GLU A 467 -36.99 -7.72 50.90
CA GLU A 467 -36.19 -8.51 49.96
C GLU A 467 -37.08 -9.52 49.22
N GLU A 468 -36.97 -9.62 47.89
CA GLU A 468 -37.49 -10.80 47.17
C GLU A 468 -36.38 -11.84 46.98
N GLN A 469 -36.49 -12.91 47.75
CA GLN A 469 -35.43 -13.89 48.02
C GLN A 469 -35.23 -14.88 46.85
N LEU A 470 -34.51 -14.46 45.81
CA LEU A 470 -34.19 -15.32 44.66
C LEU A 470 -33.13 -16.38 45.00
N HIS A 471 -33.61 -17.60 45.29
CA HIS A 471 -32.81 -18.82 45.29
C HIS A 471 -32.25 -19.15 43.89
N LEU A 472 -30.93 -19.35 43.81
CA LEU A 472 -30.28 -20.35 42.95
C LEU A 472 -28.86 -20.67 43.45
#